data_AF-A0A401QLZ6-F1
#
_entry.id   AF-A0A401QLZ6-F1
#
_cell.length_a   1.000
_cell.length_b   1.000
_cell.length_c   1.000
_cell.angle_alpha   90.00
_cell.angle_beta   90.00
_cell.angle_gamma   90.00
#
_symmetry.space_group_name_H-M   'P 1'
#
loop_
_entity.id
_entity.type
_entity.pdbx_description
1 polymer ?
#
loop_
_entity_poly.entity_id
_entity_poly.type
_entity_poly.pdbx_seq_one_letter_code
_entity_poly.pdbx_strand_id
1 'polypeptide(L)'
;MGLKSAQAAFFPLCSIDEVVKLFASELARDDPDLTLLSLVLGFVEHFLAVNRVAPINVPGYSIEGPPPASSEAGSEPTAACCFPRVDLLQIRALHTRFTTMIRGAVDRSAYPPKGGVSSRELVKKISDVIWNNLSRSYFKDRAHIQSLFSFIT
;
A
#
# COMPACT_ATOMS: atom_id res chain seq x y z
N MET A 1 2.91 -16.12 8.53
CA MET A 1 2.38 -14.75 8.71
C MET A 1 2.61 -13.98 7.43
N GLY A 2 1.60 -13.27 6.96
CA GLY A 2 1.53 -12.64 5.65
C GLY A 2 0.06 -12.41 5.32
N LEU A 3 -0.22 -11.83 4.15
CA LEU A 3 -1.58 -11.66 3.65
C LEU A 3 -2.39 -12.96 3.78
N LYS A 4 -3.52 -12.89 4.48
CA LYS A 4 -4.45 -14.01 4.66
C LYS A 4 -5.13 -14.33 3.33
N SER A 5 -5.56 -15.58 3.14
CA SER A 5 -6.26 -15.98 1.91
C SER A 5 -7.51 -15.14 1.64
N ALA A 6 -8.24 -14.76 2.70
CA ALA A 6 -9.40 -13.86 2.60
C ALA A 6 -9.04 -12.46 2.08
N GLN A 7 -7.88 -11.92 2.50
CA GLN A 7 -7.37 -10.63 2.01
C GLN A 7 -6.89 -10.74 0.56
N ALA A 8 -6.21 -11.84 0.24
CA ALA A 8 -5.70 -12.12 -1.10
C ALA A 8 -6.81 -12.26 -2.15
N ALA A 9 -8.01 -12.67 -1.74
CA ALA A 9 -9.17 -12.84 -2.62
C ALA A 9 -9.74 -11.52 -3.18
N PHE A 10 -9.41 -10.37 -2.57
CA PHE A 10 -9.82 -9.07 -3.10
C PHE A 10 -8.98 -8.61 -4.29
N PHE A 11 -7.84 -9.24 -4.55
CA PHE A 11 -6.93 -8.82 -5.60
C PHE A 11 -7.19 -9.59 -6.91
N PRO A 12 -6.98 -8.96 -8.07
CA PRO A 12 -6.50 -7.58 -8.26
C PRO A 12 -7.57 -6.52 -7.94
N LEU A 13 -7.14 -5.33 -7.52
CA LEU A 13 -8.03 -4.17 -7.38
C LEU A 13 -7.92 -3.33 -8.66
N CYS A 14 -9.01 -3.23 -9.41
CA CYS A 14 -9.12 -2.52 -10.68
C CYS A 14 -10.02 -1.28 -10.60
N SER A 15 -10.66 -1.01 -9.45
CA SER A 15 -11.56 0.12 -9.29
C SER A 15 -11.57 0.70 -7.87
N ILE A 16 -12.10 1.93 -7.74
CA ILE A 16 -12.34 2.58 -6.44
C ILE A 16 -13.26 1.71 -5.57
N ASP A 17 -14.33 1.15 -6.14
CA ASP A 17 -15.29 0.33 -5.40
C ASP A 17 -14.66 -0.93 -4.81
N GLU A 18 -13.69 -1.53 -5.52
CA GLU A 18 -12.95 -2.69 -5.00
C GLU A 18 -12.02 -2.32 -3.85
N VAL A 19 -11.39 -1.13 -3.90
CA VAL A 19 -10.66 -0.60 -2.74
C VAL A 19 -11.61 -0.39 -1.57
N VAL A 20 -12.78 0.22 -1.79
CA VAL A 20 -13.79 0.41 -0.74
C VAL A 20 -14.24 -0.92 -0.14
N LYS A 21 -14.48 -1.96 -0.97
CA LYS A 21 -14.83 -3.32 -0.51
C LYS A 21 -13.72 -3.94 0.34
N LEU A 22 -12.46 -3.80 -0.06
CA LEU A 22 -11.32 -4.25 0.75
C LEU A 22 -11.31 -3.57 2.13
N PHE A 23 -11.45 -2.24 2.15
CA PHE A 23 -11.49 -1.46 3.39
C PHE A 23 -12.67 -1.84 4.28
N ALA A 24 -13.87 -1.99 3.70
CA ALA A 24 -15.05 -2.42 4.45
C ALA A 24 -14.84 -3.82 5.06
N SER A 25 -14.22 -4.74 4.33
CA SER A 25 -13.90 -6.08 4.84
C SER A 25 -12.87 -6.05 5.97
N GLU A 26 -11.87 -5.16 5.89
CA GLU A 26 -10.84 -5.04 6.92
C GLU A 26 -11.39 -4.38 8.18
N LEU A 27 -12.21 -3.33 8.04
CA LEU A 27 -12.86 -2.63 9.15
C LEU A 27 -13.88 -3.50 9.89
N ALA A 28 -14.42 -4.55 9.26
CA ALA A 28 -15.28 -5.53 9.91
C ALA A 28 -14.51 -6.52 10.81
N ARG A 29 -13.18 -6.48 10.82
CA ARG A 29 -12.32 -7.34 11.64
C ARG A 29 -11.95 -6.64 12.95
N ASP A 30 -11.77 -7.42 14.01
CA ASP A 30 -11.31 -6.89 15.31
C ASP A 30 -9.92 -6.21 15.21
N ASP A 31 -9.07 -6.72 14.31
CA ASP A 31 -7.73 -6.21 14.04
C ASP A 31 -7.53 -6.05 12.52
N PRO A 32 -7.78 -4.83 11.97
CA PRO A 32 -7.56 -4.52 10.56
C PRO A 32 -6.06 -4.40 10.24
N ASP A 33 -5.64 -4.93 9.10
CA ASP A 33 -4.24 -4.84 8.67
C ASP A 33 -3.91 -3.44 8.12
N LEU A 34 -3.47 -2.56 9.01
CA LEU A 34 -3.05 -1.20 8.67
C LEU A 34 -1.90 -1.16 7.65
N THR A 35 -1.04 -2.19 7.63
CA THR A 35 0.07 -2.27 6.67
C THR A 35 -0.47 -2.47 5.27
N LEU A 36 -1.37 -3.45 5.10
CA LEU A 36 -2.03 -3.72 3.83
C LEU A 36 -2.77 -2.47 3.30
N LEU A 37 -3.61 -1.88 4.14
CA LEU A 37 -4.43 -0.72 3.75
C LEU A 37 -3.57 0.48 3.35
N SER A 38 -2.52 0.78 4.10
CA SER A 38 -1.60 1.88 3.79
C SER A 38 -0.80 1.65 2.51
N LEU A 39 -0.39 0.41 2.23
CA LEU A 39 0.30 0.05 0.99
C LEU A 39 -0.60 0.19 -0.23
N VAL A 40 -1.85 -0.26 -0.15
CA VAL A 40 -2.83 -0.12 -1.23
C VAL A 40 -3.11 1.35 -1.53
N LEU A 41 -3.38 2.17 -0.50
CA LEU A 41 -3.62 3.61 -0.70
C LEU A 41 -2.41 4.31 -1.29
N GLY A 42 -1.21 4.05 -0.75
CA GLY A 42 0.00 4.67 -1.25
C GLY A 42 0.32 4.28 -2.70
N PHE A 43 0.06 3.02 -3.08
CA PHE A 43 0.21 2.57 -4.46
C PHE A 43 -0.77 3.28 -5.40
N VAL A 44 -2.05 3.32 -5.06
CA VAL A 44 -3.09 3.98 -5.88
C VAL A 44 -2.81 5.48 -5.99
N GLU A 45 -2.47 6.14 -4.87
CA GLU A 45 -2.09 7.56 -4.85
C GLU A 45 -0.86 7.84 -5.70
N HIS A 46 0.15 6.96 -5.68
CA HIS A 46 1.34 7.11 -6.49
C HIS A 46 1.00 7.23 -7.98
N PHE A 47 0.17 6.32 -8.51
CA PHE A 47 -0.18 6.33 -9.93
C PHE A 47 -1.26 7.34 -10.30
N LEU A 48 -2.09 7.78 -9.35
CA LEU A 48 -3.12 8.78 -9.62
C LEU A 48 -2.65 10.23 -9.43
N ALA A 49 -1.66 10.48 -8.57
CA ALA A 49 -1.24 11.83 -8.19
C ALA A 49 0.27 12.09 -8.37
N VAL A 50 1.14 11.12 -8.10
CA VAL A 50 2.61 11.33 -8.15
C VAL A 50 3.18 11.13 -9.55
N ASN A 51 2.85 10.01 -10.19
CA ASN A 51 3.31 9.66 -11.53
C ASN A 51 2.17 9.03 -12.33
N ARG A 52 1.46 9.89 -13.07
CA ARG A 52 0.28 9.54 -13.87
C ARG A 52 0.62 8.93 -15.24
N VAL A 53 1.91 8.82 -15.56
CA VAL A 53 2.35 8.27 -16.85
C VAL A 53 2.26 6.75 -16.75
N ALA A 54 1.44 6.15 -17.62
CA ALA A 54 1.37 4.70 -17.76
C ALA A 54 2.78 4.16 -18.12
N PRO A 55 3.42 3.34 -17.26
CA PRO A 55 4.70 2.76 -17.61
C PRO A 55 4.53 1.81 -18.80
N ILE A 56 5.00 2.24 -19.96
CA ILE A 56 4.95 1.48 -21.24
C ILE A 56 5.82 0.21 -21.16
N ASN A 57 6.81 0.21 -20.26
CA ASN A 57 7.85 -0.83 -20.15
C ASN A 57 7.74 -1.70 -18.89
N VAL A 58 6.65 -1.61 -18.11
CA VAL A 58 6.49 -2.42 -16.88
C VAL A 58 5.49 -3.56 -17.13
N PRO A 59 5.97 -4.80 -17.34
CA PRO A 59 5.07 -5.94 -17.53
C PRO A 59 4.21 -6.16 -16.28
N GLY A 60 2.90 -6.27 -16.46
CA GLY A 60 1.90 -6.41 -15.38
C GLY A 60 1.12 -5.13 -15.06
N TYR A 61 1.56 -3.96 -15.55
CA TYR A 61 0.75 -2.74 -15.46
C TYR A 61 -0.27 -2.73 -16.59
N SER A 62 -1.55 -2.94 -16.26
CA SER A 62 -2.67 -2.78 -17.18
C SER A 62 -3.58 -1.69 -16.66
N ILE A 63 -3.77 -0.66 -17.49
CA ILE A 63 -4.86 0.29 -17.31
C ILE A 63 -6.12 -0.37 -17.87
N GLU A 64 -7.04 -0.77 -17.01
CA GLU A 64 -8.40 -1.07 -17.45
C GLU A 64 -9.16 0.26 -17.57
N GLY A 65 -9.40 0.66 -18.81
CA GLY A 65 -10.37 1.70 -19.14
C GLY A 65 -11.74 1.08 -19.40
N PRO A 66 -12.82 1.87 -19.40
CA PRO A 66 -14.12 1.42 -19.89
C PRO A 66 -13.98 0.87 -21.33
N PRO A 67 -14.79 -0.12 -21.75
CA PRO A 67 -14.77 -0.59 -23.13
C PRO A 67 -14.99 0.59 -24.08
N PRO A 68 -14.30 0.66 -25.23
CA PRO A 68 -14.56 1.70 -26.20
C PRO A 68 -16.00 1.55 -26.67
N ALA A 69 -16.84 2.54 -26.34
CA ALA A 69 -18.11 2.70 -27.02
C ALA A 69 -17.80 2.85 -28.52
N SER A 70 -18.43 2.02 -29.32
CA SER A 70 -18.36 2.03 -30.78
C SER A 70 -18.40 3.45 -31.34
N SER A 71 -17.34 3.79 -32.07
CA SER A 71 -17.20 4.79 -33.13
C SER A 71 -18.32 5.85 -33.27
N GLU A 72 -18.07 7.10 -32.86
CA GLU A 72 -18.63 8.29 -33.52
C GLU A 72 -17.61 9.44 -33.38
N ALA A 73 -17.35 10.12 -34.50
CA ALA A 73 -16.32 11.14 -34.63
C ALA A 73 -16.69 12.45 -33.89
N GLY A 74 -15.75 13.03 -33.14
CA GLY A 74 -15.81 14.45 -32.75
C GLY A 74 -15.66 14.81 -31.27
N SER A 75 -15.52 13.86 -30.34
CA SER A 75 -15.32 14.17 -28.92
C SER A 75 -13.83 14.33 -28.58
N GLU A 76 -13.49 15.45 -27.94
CA GLU A 76 -12.21 15.70 -27.26
C GLU A 76 -11.74 14.47 -26.48
N PRO A 77 -10.41 14.27 -26.25
CA PRO A 77 -9.94 13.08 -25.55
C PRO A 77 -10.50 13.10 -24.14
N THR A 78 -11.64 12.43 -23.94
CA THR A 78 -12.12 12.01 -22.63
C THR A 78 -11.03 11.12 -22.12
N ALA A 79 -10.14 11.69 -21.30
CA ALA A 79 -9.12 10.97 -20.59
C ALA A 79 -9.85 9.88 -19.83
N ALA A 80 -9.87 8.67 -20.40
CA ALA A 80 -10.47 7.52 -19.76
C ALA A 80 -9.86 7.46 -18.37
N CYS A 81 -10.69 7.60 -17.34
CA CYS A 81 -10.24 7.66 -15.96
C CYS A 81 -9.60 6.31 -15.64
N CYS A 82 -8.28 6.23 -15.78
CA CYS A 82 -7.54 5.00 -15.65
C CYS A 82 -7.27 4.72 -14.18
N PHE A 83 -7.88 3.67 -13.64
CA PHE A 83 -7.55 3.21 -12.30
C PHE A 83 -6.31 2.30 -12.36
N PRO A 84 -5.31 2.49 -11.49
CA PRO A 84 -4.13 1.64 -11.47
C PRO A 84 -4.49 0.26 -10.94
N ARG A 85 -4.31 -0.78 -11.76
CA ARG A 85 -4.48 -2.17 -11.34
C ARG A 85 -3.50 -2.52 -10.23
N VAL A 86 -4.03 -2.85 -9.05
CA VAL A 86 -3.23 -3.26 -7.89
C VAL A 86 -3.12 -4.78 -7.88
N ASP A 87 -1.95 -5.31 -8.19
CA ASP A 87 -1.71 -6.76 -8.20
C ASP A 87 -1.32 -7.31 -6.83
N LEU A 88 -1.85 -8.49 -6.50
CA LEU A 88 -1.57 -9.20 -5.25
C LEU A 88 -0.07 -9.41 -5.01
N LEU A 89 0.67 -9.79 -6.05
CA LEU A 89 2.08 -10.13 -5.91
C LEU A 89 2.93 -8.92 -5.51
N GLN A 90 2.62 -7.75 -6.08
CA GLN A 90 3.32 -6.51 -5.79
C GLN A 90 3.06 -6.06 -4.35
N ILE A 91 1.77 -6.01 -3.94
CA ILE A 91 1.40 -5.64 -2.57
C ILE A 91 1.95 -6.66 -1.55
N ARG A 92 1.92 -7.96 -1.87
CA ARG A 92 2.50 -9.00 -1.02
C ARG A 92 4.00 -8.84 -0.86
N ALA A 93 4.73 -8.52 -1.92
CA ALA A 93 6.17 -8.27 -1.84
C ALA A 93 6.46 -7.07 -0.93
N LEU A 94 5.75 -5.95 -1.07
CA LEU A 94 5.90 -4.76 -0.24
C LEU A 94 5.56 -5.03 1.23
N HIS A 95 4.43 -5.73 1.49
CA HIS A 95 4.01 -6.12 2.84
C HIS A 95 5.03 -7.04 3.52
N THR A 96 5.55 -8.01 2.77
CA THR A 96 6.59 -8.93 3.25
C THR A 96 7.88 -8.18 3.55
N ARG A 97 8.29 -7.24 2.70
CA ARG A 97 9.46 -6.40 2.93
C ARG A 97 9.35 -5.57 4.20
N PHE A 98 8.21 -4.91 4.43
CA PHE A 98 7.95 -4.15 5.66
C PHE A 98 8.02 -5.03 6.91
N THR A 99 7.24 -6.10 6.91
CA THR A 99 7.12 -6.96 8.10
C THR A 99 8.42 -7.68 8.43
N THR A 100 9.19 -8.06 7.42
CA THR A 100 10.53 -8.64 7.60
C THR A 100 11.51 -7.62 8.15
N MET A 101 11.48 -6.37 7.67
CA MET A 101 12.33 -5.28 8.20
C MET A 101 12.08 -5.05 9.69
N ILE A 102 10.81 -4.91 10.10
CA ILE A 102 10.48 -4.66 11.51
C ILE A 102 10.84 -5.86 12.40
N ARG A 103 10.51 -7.09 11.96
CA ARG A 103 10.79 -8.29 12.76
C ARG A 103 12.27 -8.62 12.85
N GLY A 104 13.03 -8.37 11.78
CA GLY A 104 14.48 -8.57 11.78
C GLY A 104 15.20 -7.58 12.70
N ALA A 105 14.64 -6.39 12.91
CA ALA A 105 15.26 -5.33 13.71
C ALA A 105 14.84 -5.33 15.20
N VAL A 106 13.74 -6.02 15.54
CA VAL A 106 13.17 -6.03 16.91
C VAL A 106 12.99 -7.46 17.39
N ASP A 107 13.90 -7.89 18.27
CA ASP A 107 13.75 -9.14 19.01
C ASP A 107 12.75 -8.98 20.15
N ARG A 108 11.58 -9.61 20.02
CA ARG A 108 10.51 -9.56 21.04
C ARG A 108 10.88 -10.30 22.32
N SER A 109 11.81 -11.26 22.28
CA SER A 109 12.19 -12.03 23.49
C SER A 109 12.91 -11.14 24.52
N ALA A 110 13.59 -10.10 24.06
CA ALA A 110 14.23 -9.08 24.90
C ALA A 110 13.23 -8.14 25.60
N TYR A 111 11.95 -8.15 25.19
CA TYR A 111 10.90 -7.26 25.71
C TYR A 111 9.68 -8.08 26.18
N PRO A 112 9.78 -8.80 27.31
CA PRO A 112 8.69 -9.62 27.81
C PRO A 112 7.48 -8.75 28.18
N PRO A 113 6.27 -9.06 27.68
CA PRO A 113 5.08 -8.27 27.98
C PRO A 113 4.68 -8.47 29.45
N LYS A 114 4.42 -7.37 30.15
CA LYS A 114 3.87 -7.40 31.51
C LYS A 114 2.35 -7.20 31.41
N GLY A 115 1.59 -8.24 31.73
CA GLY A 115 0.11 -8.19 31.69
C GLY A 115 -0.48 -7.93 30.30
N GLY A 116 0.21 -8.37 29.23
CA GLY A 116 -0.24 -8.14 27.85
C GLY A 116 0.04 -6.73 27.31
N VAL A 117 0.62 -5.83 28.12
CA VAL A 117 0.97 -4.46 27.71
C VAL A 117 2.41 -4.39 27.24
N SER A 118 2.65 -3.60 26.19
CA SER A 118 3.99 -3.32 25.65
C SER A 118 4.73 -2.31 26.52
N SER A 119 6.04 -2.51 26.75
CA SER A 119 6.85 -1.58 27.52
C SER A 119 7.26 -0.36 26.70
N ARG A 120 7.64 0.73 27.38
CA ARG A 120 8.14 1.95 26.72
C ARG A 120 9.38 1.68 25.88
N GLU A 121 10.24 0.79 26.34
CA GLU A 121 11.50 0.42 25.68
C GLU A 121 11.23 -0.27 24.34
N LEU A 122 10.21 -1.15 24.29
CA LEU A 122 9.78 -1.78 23.04
C LEU A 122 9.25 -0.74 22.05
N VAL A 123 8.38 0.16 22.50
CA VAL A 123 7.82 1.24 21.66
C VAL A 123 8.94 2.15 21.12
N LYS A 124 9.88 2.53 21.99
CA LYS A 124 11.05 3.34 21.60
C LYS A 124 11.93 2.62 20.60
N LYS A 125 12.16 1.31 20.78
CA LYS A 125 12.94 0.50 19.84
C LYS A 125 12.30 0.46 18.46
N ILE A 126 10.97 0.27 18.38
CA ILE A 126 10.24 0.32 17.11
C ILE A 126 10.33 1.71 16.48
N SER A 127 10.14 2.77 17.27
CA SER A 127 10.30 4.15 16.80
C SER A 127 11.69 4.41 16.22
N ASP A 128 12.74 3.90 16.86
CA ASP A 128 14.12 4.04 16.39
C ASP A 128 14.37 3.28 15.09
N VAL A 129 13.76 2.10 14.94
CA VAL A 129 13.83 1.35 13.68
C VAL A 129 13.21 2.16 12.54
N ILE A 130 12.00 2.70 12.73
CA ILE A 130 11.36 3.53 11.69
C ILE A 130 12.23 4.76 11.40
N TRP A 131 12.62 5.50 12.44
CA TRP A 131 13.39 6.74 12.30
C TRP A 131 14.71 6.54 11.55
N ASN A 132 15.45 5.48 11.86
CA ASN A 132 16.75 5.22 11.23
C ASN A 132 16.63 4.73 9.78
N ASN A 133 15.47 4.23 9.36
CA ASN A 133 15.21 3.82 7.97
C ASN A 133 14.68 4.97 7.11
N LEU A 134 14.31 6.12 7.69
CA LEU A 134 13.92 7.30 6.93
C LEU A 134 15.14 7.95 6.27
N SER A 135 14.97 8.40 5.04
CA SER A 135 16.00 9.16 4.32
C SER A 135 16.27 10.49 5.05
N ARG A 136 17.57 10.78 5.31
CA ARG A 136 18.00 11.98 6.05
C ARG A 136 17.81 13.29 5.29
N SER A 137 17.75 13.24 3.96
CA SER A 137 17.66 14.41 3.08
C SER A 137 16.39 14.30 2.22
N TYR A 138 15.30 14.82 2.76
CA TYR A 138 14.04 14.98 2.03
C TYR A 138 13.36 16.27 2.44
N PHE A 139 12.66 16.91 1.49
CA PHE A 139 11.80 18.04 1.79
C PHE A 139 10.61 17.55 2.60
N LYS A 140 10.54 17.96 3.87
CA LYS A 140 9.48 17.53 4.81
C LYS A 140 8.09 17.94 4.32
N ASP A 141 8.00 19.00 3.52
CA ASP A 141 6.76 19.53 2.96
C ASP A 141 6.41 18.92 1.59
N ARG A 142 7.14 17.87 1.16
CA ARG A 142 6.80 17.17 -0.09
C ARG A 142 5.49 16.41 0.10
N ALA A 143 4.56 16.60 -0.83
CA ALA A 143 3.33 15.81 -0.86
C ALA A 143 3.61 14.33 -1.14
N HIS A 144 2.65 13.46 -0.78
CA HIS A 144 2.62 12.03 -1.13
C HIS A 144 3.69 11.15 -0.46
N ILE A 145 4.17 11.54 0.73
CA ILE A 145 5.17 10.79 1.53
C ILE A 145 4.62 10.24 2.86
N GLN A 146 3.30 10.19 3.02
CA GLN A 146 2.62 9.84 4.27
C GLN A 146 2.32 8.35 4.43
N SER A 147 2.39 7.56 3.35
CA SER A 147 2.01 6.15 3.35
C SER A 147 3.19 5.22 3.60
N LEU A 148 2.90 3.99 4.06
CA LEU A 148 3.92 2.94 4.15
C LEU A 148 4.47 2.54 2.77
N PHE A 149 3.75 2.83 1.68
CA PHE A 149 4.28 2.69 0.33
C PHE A 149 5.50 3.59 0.17
N SER A 150 5.36 4.90 0.43
CA SER A 150 6.48 5.85 0.39
C SER A 150 7.60 5.55 1.38
N PHE A 151 7.31 4.86 2.49
CA PHE A 151 8.34 4.45 3.43
C PHE A 151 9.24 3.33 2.85
N ILE A 152 8.69 2.43 2.04
CA ILE A 152 9.39 1.24 1.53
C ILE A 152 10.02 1.48 0.14
N THR A 153 9.40 2.32 -0.67
CA THR A 153 9.83 2.65 -2.04
C THR A 153 10.71 3.90 -2.04
#